data_AF-A0A2E5W9V2-F1
#
_entry.id   AF-A0A2E5W9V2-F1
#
_cell.length_a   1.000
_cell.length_b   1.000
_cell.length_c   1.000
_cell.angle_alpha   90.00
_cell.angle_beta   90.00
_cell.angle_gamma   90.00
#
_symmetry.space_group_name_H-M   'P 1'
#
loop_
_entity.id
_entity.type
_entity.pdbx_description
1 polymer ?
#
loop_
_entity_poly.entity_id
_entity_poly.type
_entity_poly.pdbx_seq_one_letter_code
_entity_poly.pdbx_strand_id
1 'polypeptide(L)'
;MDSVAPDHPVFLTAKSGHASWSNSCALKLARVGGSTPDPSDGLVVRDGSGHPTGVLLEGASDLVASCLPPITVSDVATAMRAGMAKAHGLGITGVHDMDGVRALRAWQQLRRQGHLQMRVCKTIFLDHLDEAIGCGMSSGFGDDHLWIGGVKIFTDGALGPQTAWMLSPYENDTANIGMPLIEPEALEEAMTKAATGHLASFVHAMGDRANRMVLDVMAALRQREAAESSRPLRHRIEHVQLIDGQDIPRLADPDVIASMQPIHATSDKDIVDRFWGPARAP
;
A
#
# COMPACT_ATOMS: atom_id res chain seq x y z
N MET A 1 5.49 -25.22 13.82
CA MET A 1 5.28 -24.21 14.89
C MET A 1 4.85 -24.86 16.19
N ASP A 2 3.92 -25.82 16.17
CA ASP A 2 3.46 -26.52 17.39
C ASP A 2 4.59 -27.17 18.21
N SER A 3 5.65 -27.67 17.58
CA SER A 3 6.81 -28.22 18.30
C SER A 3 7.64 -27.18 19.06
N VAL A 4 7.56 -25.90 18.68
CA VAL A 4 8.35 -24.80 19.25
C VAL A 4 7.53 -23.98 20.26
N ALA A 5 6.22 -23.82 20.01
CA ALA A 5 5.30 -23.09 20.86
C ALA A 5 3.98 -23.88 20.98
N PRO A 6 3.94 -24.97 21.76
CA PRO A 6 2.75 -25.83 21.86
C PRO A 6 1.59 -25.15 22.63
N ASP A 7 1.93 -24.39 23.68
CA ASP A 7 0.96 -23.81 24.62
C ASP A 7 0.80 -22.28 24.48
N HIS A 8 1.48 -21.67 23.51
CA HIS A 8 1.42 -20.25 23.24
C HIS A 8 0.87 -20.00 21.83
N PRO A 9 -0.18 -19.19 21.66
CA PRO A 9 -0.68 -18.88 20.32
C PRO A 9 0.36 -18.07 19.53
N VAL A 10 0.59 -18.49 18.29
CA VAL A 10 1.53 -17.85 17.35
C VAL A 10 0.77 -17.45 16.11
N PHE A 11 0.94 -16.19 15.70
CA PHE A 11 0.45 -15.64 14.44
C PHE A 11 1.60 -14.84 13.79
N LEU A 12 2.01 -15.24 12.59
CA LEU A 12 3.10 -14.62 11.84
C LEU A 12 2.58 -14.14 10.50
N THR A 13 2.72 -12.85 10.20
CA THR A 13 2.34 -12.30 8.90
C THR A 13 3.49 -12.44 7.90
N ALA A 14 3.17 -12.84 6.67
CA ALA A 14 4.10 -12.79 5.57
C ALA A 14 4.52 -11.35 5.28
N LYS A 15 5.77 -11.17 4.83
CA LYS A 15 6.27 -9.87 4.39
C LYS A 15 5.36 -9.23 3.32
N SER A 16 4.73 -10.05 2.48
CA SER A 16 3.81 -9.58 1.43
C SER A 16 2.51 -8.98 1.99
N GLY A 17 2.13 -9.27 3.23
CA GLY A 17 0.82 -8.93 3.78
C GLY A 17 -0.33 -9.85 3.33
N HIS A 18 -0.10 -10.69 2.31
CA HIS A 18 -1.13 -11.55 1.68
C HIS A 18 -1.28 -12.96 2.30
N ALA A 19 -0.48 -13.28 3.31
CA ALA A 19 -0.56 -14.57 3.99
C ALA A 19 -0.17 -14.46 5.47
N SER A 20 -0.62 -15.41 6.26
CA SER A 20 -0.18 -15.60 7.64
C SER A 20 -0.03 -17.08 8.00
N TRP A 21 0.81 -17.34 9.01
CA TRP A 21 1.00 -18.65 9.62
C TRP A 21 0.55 -18.62 11.08
N SER A 22 -0.37 -19.52 11.41
CA SER A 22 -0.91 -19.70 12.76
C SER A 22 -0.65 -21.12 13.26
N ASN A 23 -0.29 -21.26 14.55
CA ASN A 23 -0.13 -22.58 15.16
C ASN A 23 -1.49 -23.16 15.60
N SER A 24 -1.52 -24.44 15.99
CA SER A 24 -2.76 -25.11 16.40
C SER A 24 -3.42 -24.44 17.61
N CYS A 25 -2.64 -23.84 18.51
CA CYS A 25 -3.15 -23.08 19.65
C CYS A 25 -3.92 -21.84 19.20
N ALA A 26 -3.35 -21.04 18.29
CA ALA A 26 -3.98 -19.85 17.74
C ALA A 26 -5.26 -20.17 16.94
N LEU A 27 -5.23 -21.21 16.10
CA LEU A 27 -6.40 -21.65 15.33
C LEU A 27 -7.56 -22.07 16.24
N LYS A 28 -7.28 -22.79 17.34
CA LYS A 28 -8.29 -23.19 18.33
C LYS A 28 -8.92 -21.99 19.02
N LEU A 29 -8.11 -21.01 19.43
CA LEU A 29 -8.61 -19.77 20.05
C LEU A 29 -9.52 -18.99 19.09
N ALA A 30 -9.12 -18.92 17.82
CA ALA A 30 -9.88 -18.29 16.75
C ALA A 30 -11.06 -19.12 16.24
N ARG A 31 -11.25 -20.34 16.75
CA ARG A 31 -12.29 -21.29 16.30
C ARG A 31 -12.22 -21.61 14.80
N VAL A 32 -11.01 -21.62 14.24
CA VAL A 32 -10.74 -22.02 12.86
C VAL A 32 -10.45 -23.53 12.83
N GLY A 33 -11.30 -24.29 12.15
CA GLY A 33 -11.23 -25.74 12.01
C GLY A 33 -11.58 -26.19 10.59
N GLY A 34 -11.63 -27.52 10.38
CA GLY A 34 -11.87 -28.07 9.03
C GLY A 34 -13.21 -27.66 8.42
N SER A 35 -14.22 -27.41 9.25
CA SER A 35 -15.56 -26.97 8.82
C SER A 35 -15.74 -25.44 8.75
N THR A 36 -14.72 -24.66 9.11
CA THR A 36 -14.78 -23.20 8.97
C THR A 36 -14.90 -22.88 7.48
N PRO A 37 -15.87 -22.09 7.01
CA PRO A 37 -15.92 -21.70 5.60
C PRO A 37 -14.78 -20.73 5.28
N ASP A 38 -14.34 -20.73 4.03
CA ASP A 38 -13.41 -19.73 3.53
C ASP A 38 -14.14 -18.39 3.34
N PRO A 39 -13.54 -17.24 3.73
CA PRO A 39 -14.08 -15.93 3.41
C PRO A 39 -14.22 -15.71 1.90
N SER A 40 -15.08 -14.78 1.48
CA SER A 40 -15.24 -14.45 0.06
C SER A 40 -13.96 -13.95 -0.61
N ASP A 41 -13.04 -13.41 0.19
CA ASP A 41 -11.79 -12.77 -0.18
C ASP A 41 -10.57 -13.49 0.42
N GLY A 42 -10.69 -14.75 0.84
CA GLY A 42 -9.56 -15.47 1.43
C GLY A 42 -9.70 -16.98 1.50
N LEU A 43 -8.61 -17.66 1.86
CA LEU A 43 -8.53 -19.12 1.87
C LEU A 43 -7.84 -19.65 3.13
N VAL A 44 -8.49 -20.58 3.83
CA VAL A 44 -7.83 -21.40 4.86
C VAL A 44 -7.20 -22.61 4.17
N VAL A 45 -5.88 -22.68 4.13
CA VAL A 45 -5.21 -23.82 3.48
C VAL A 45 -5.38 -25.07 4.35
N ARG A 46 -6.01 -26.11 3.81
CA ARG A 46 -6.25 -27.39 4.48
C ARG A 46 -5.40 -28.50 3.86
N ASP A 47 -5.07 -29.50 4.67
CA ASP A 47 -4.40 -30.72 4.20
C ASP A 47 -5.39 -31.68 3.52
N GLY A 48 -4.88 -32.82 3.03
CA GLY A 48 -5.69 -33.84 2.36
C GLY A 48 -6.77 -34.51 3.25
N SER A 49 -6.75 -34.26 4.56
CA SER A 49 -7.78 -34.72 5.51
C SER A 49 -8.77 -33.62 5.89
N GLY A 50 -8.63 -32.42 5.32
CA GLY A 50 -9.49 -31.27 5.59
C GLY A 50 -9.11 -30.49 6.85
N HIS A 51 -7.98 -30.78 7.50
CA HIS A 51 -7.54 -30.01 8.65
C HIS A 51 -6.79 -28.74 8.22
N PRO A 52 -7.02 -27.57 8.86
CA PRO A 52 -6.25 -26.38 8.58
C PRO A 52 -4.76 -26.59 8.86
N THR A 53 -3.92 -26.24 7.89
CA THR A 53 -2.45 -26.37 7.98
C THR A 53 -1.80 -25.28 8.82
N GLY A 54 -2.56 -24.23 9.16
CA GLY A 54 -2.05 -23.01 9.77
C GLY A 54 -1.70 -21.91 8.77
N VAL A 55 -1.67 -22.19 7.47
CA VAL A 55 -1.50 -21.16 6.43
C VAL A 55 -2.87 -20.54 6.10
N LEU A 56 -2.96 -19.22 6.20
CA LEU A 56 -4.16 -18.43 5.90
C LEU A 56 -3.79 -17.41 4.82
N LEU A 57 -4.60 -17.29 3.78
CA LEU A 57 -4.35 -16.39 2.66
C LEU A 57 -5.40 -15.28 2.62
N GLU A 58 -4.95 -14.07 2.30
CA GLU A 58 -5.80 -12.88 2.14
C GLU A 58 -6.73 -12.67 3.36
N GLY A 59 -8.04 -12.45 3.14
CA GLY A 59 -9.03 -12.21 4.20
C GLY A 59 -9.14 -13.35 5.24
N ALA A 60 -8.69 -14.56 4.94
CA ALA A 60 -8.66 -15.65 5.93
C ALA A 60 -7.68 -15.38 7.09
N SER A 61 -6.69 -14.51 6.89
CA SER A 61 -5.80 -14.08 7.96
C SER A 61 -6.55 -13.37 9.09
N ASP A 62 -7.65 -12.68 8.78
CA ASP A 62 -8.45 -11.92 9.75
C ASP A 62 -9.23 -12.82 10.72
N LEU A 63 -9.49 -14.08 10.33
CA LEU A 63 -10.10 -15.07 11.21
C LEU A 63 -9.29 -15.26 12.49
N VAL A 64 -7.95 -15.23 12.39
CA VAL A 64 -7.06 -15.31 13.56
C VAL A 64 -6.64 -13.92 14.04
N ALA A 65 -6.40 -12.98 13.13
CA ALA A 65 -5.93 -11.64 13.52
C ALA A 65 -6.94 -10.90 14.40
N SER A 66 -8.24 -11.16 14.26
CA SER A 66 -9.29 -10.60 15.12
C SER A 66 -9.19 -11.00 16.60
N CYS A 67 -8.45 -12.08 16.91
CA CYS A 67 -8.18 -12.52 18.27
C CYS A 67 -6.93 -11.85 18.89
N LEU A 68 -6.14 -11.12 18.09
CA LEU A 68 -4.95 -10.43 18.59
C LEU A 68 -5.36 -9.27 19.51
N PRO A 69 -4.57 -8.99 20.57
CA PRO A 69 -4.72 -7.75 21.31
C PRO A 69 -4.65 -6.54 20.36
N PRO A 70 -5.54 -5.53 20.53
CA PRO A 70 -5.56 -4.40 19.64
C PRO A 70 -4.25 -3.60 19.76
N ILE A 71 -3.59 -3.38 18.63
CA ILE A 71 -2.42 -2.50 18.56
C ILE A 71 -2.88 -1.06 18.82
N THR A 72 -2.43 -0.46 19.92
CA THR A 72 -2.82 0.88 20.32
C THR A 72 -2.01 1.95 19.58
N VAL A 73 -2.49 3.19 19.62
CA VAL A 73 -1.71 4.36 19.13
C VAL A 73 -0.38 4.48 19.86
N SER A 74 -0.32 4.12 21.15
CA SER A 74 0.91 4.19 21.96
C SER A 74 1.93 3.13 21.56
N ASP A 75 1.48 1.95 21.15
CA ASP A 75 2.35 0.90 20.63
C ASP A 75 2.98 1.35 19.31
N VAL A 76 2.16 1.91 18.40
CA VAL A 76 2.64 2.48 17.14
C VAL A 76 3.61 3.64 17.39
N ALA A 77 3.30 4.56 18.30
CA ALA A 77 4.20 5.66 18.64
C ALA A 77 5.54 5.17 19.20
N THR A 78 5.52 4.10 20.00
CA THR A 78 6.74 3.47 20.53
C THR A 78 7.57 2.84 19.41
N ALA A 79 6.93 2.11 18.49
CA ALA A 79 7.60 1.53 17.32
C ALA A 79 8.16 2.61 16.39
N MET A 80 7.39 3.67 16.12
CA MET A 80 7.82 4.82 15.32
C MET A 80 9.03 5.52 15.93
N ARG A 81 9.09 5.69 17.26
CA ARG A 81 10.25 6.27 17.94
C ARG A 81 11.51 5.41 17.75
N ALA A 82 11.39 4.09 17.83
CA ALA A 82 12.50 3.18 17.53
C ALA A 82 12.91 3.26 16.04
N GLY A 83 11.93 3.34 15.14
CA GLY A 83 12.13 3.54 13.71
C GLY A 83 12.87 4.85 13.37
N MET A 84 12.48 5.95 14.00
CA MET A 84 13.13 7.26 13.86
C MET A 84 14.61 7.18 14.27
N ALA A 85 14.93 6.55 15.39
CA ALA A 85 16.31 6.39 15.83
C ALA A 85 17.15 5.61 14.81
N LYS A 86 16.59 4.54 14.23
CA LYS A 86 17.24 3.78 13.16
C LYS A 86 17.41 4.62 11.88
N ALA A 87 16.38 5.36 11.49
CA ALA A 87 16.40 6.24 10.32
C ALA A 87 17.49 7.33 10.45
N HIS A 88 17.59 7.97 11.62
CA HIS A 88 18.65 8.94 11.92
C HIS A 88 20.05 8.32 11.86
N GLY A 89 20.21 7.08 12.34
CA GLY A 89 21.46 6.33 12.21
C GLY A 89 21.89 6.08 10.75
N LEU A 90 20.95 6.18 9.80
CA LEU A 90 21.19 6.08 8.35
C LEU A 90 21.22 7.46 7.66
N GLY A 91 21.14 8.56 8.41
CA GLY A 91 21.09 9.93 7.87
C GLY A 91 19.73 10.35 7.29
N ILE A 92 18.67 9.56 7.50
CA ILE A 92 17.32 9.86 7.01
C ILE A 92 16.63 10.81 8.00
N THR A 93 16.36 12.05 7.58
CA THR A 93 15.78 13.13 8.41
C THR A 93 14.31 13.42 8.12
N GLY A 94 13.71 12.72 7.15
CA GLY A 94 12.29 12.84 6.84
C GLY A 94 11.74 11.63 6.10
N VAL A 95 10.43 11.44 6.19
CA VAL A 95 9.70 10.33 5.58
C VAL A 95 8.38 10.78 4.99
N HIS A 96 7.92 10.07 3.96
CA HIS A 96 6.55 10.15 3.47
C HIS A 96 5.80 8.93 3.99
N ASP A 97 4.83 9.15 4.89
CA ASP A 97 4.10 8.09 5.56
C ASP A 97 2.75 7.83 4.88
N MET A 98 2.66 6.64 4.27
CA MET A 98 1.50 6.16 3.52
C MET A 98 0.54 5.30 4.34
N ASP A 99 0.71 5.18 5.66
CA ASP A 99 -0.13 4.35 6.52
C ASP A 99 -1.48 5.02 6.86
N GLY A 100 -2.36 4.37 7.63
CA GLY A 100 -3.70 4.88 7.96
C GLY A 100 -3.74 5.88 9.13
N VAL A 101 -4.97 6.16 9.59
CA VAL A 101 -5.27 7.12 10.66
C VAL A 101 -4.55 6.81 11.98
N ARG A 102 -4.31 5.53 12.30
CA ARG A 102 -3.60 5.14 13.52
C ARG A 102 -2.17 5.69 13.54
N ALA A 103 -1.48 5.64 12.41
CA ALA A 103 -0.15 6.20 12.24
C ALA A 103 -0.16 7.72 12.36
N LEU A 104 -1.13 8.42 11.74
CA LEU A 104 -1.30 9.86 11.93
C LEU A 104 -1.49 10.23 13.42
N ARG A 105 -2.34 9.50 14.15
CA ARG A 105 -2.54 9.72 15.59
C ARG A 105 -1.26 9.48 16.40
N ALA A 106 -0.44 8.51 16.01
CA ALA A 106 0.84 8.22 16.65
C ALA A 106 1.86 9.34 16.39
N TRP A 107 1.95 9.86 15.17
CA TRP A 107 2.78 11.04 14.87
C TRP A 107 2.34 12.27 15.66
N GLN A 108 1.03 12.53 15.74
CA GLN A 108 0.49 13.61 16.55
C GLN A 108 0.80 13.42 18.04
N GLN A 109 0.74 12.19 18.56
CA GLN A 109 1.13 11.88 19.93
C GLN A 109 2.61 12.19 20.17
N LEU A 110 3.51 11.68 19.32
CA LEU A 110 4.95 11.95 19.42
C LEU A 110 5.24 13.45 19.34
N ARG A 111 4.55 14.17 18.45
CA ARG A 111 4.67 15.63 18.32
C ARG A 111 4.25 16.36 19.59
N ARG A 112 3.07 16.05 20.15
CA ARG A 112 2.60 16.65 21.42
C ARG A 112 3.54 16.37 22.60
N GLN A 113 4.23 15.24 22.58
CA GLN A 113 5.19 14.84 23.62
C GLN A 113 6.60 15.41 23.40
N GLY A 114 6.84 16.17 22.32
CA GLY A 114 8.18 16.67 21.99
C GLY A 114 9.15 15.58 21.53
N HIS A 115 8.64 14.43 21.08
CA HIS A 115 9.42 13.27 20.64
C HIS A 115 9.45 13.08 19.13
N LEU A 116 8.72 13.88 18.34
CA LEU A 116 8.83 13.88 16.88
C LEU A 116 10.12 14.62 16.48
N GLN A 117 11.10 13.87 16.00
CA GLN A 117 12.44 14.40 15.69
C GLN A 117 12.79 14.31 14.19
N MET A 118 11.80 14.11 13.32
CA MET A 118 11.98 14.06 11.87
C MET A 118 10.80 14.73 11.15
N ARG A 119 10.98 15.08 9.87
CA ARG A 119 9.92 15.64 9.02
C ARG A 119 9.02 14.55 8.44
N VAL A 120 7.71 14.68 8.58
CA VAL A 120 6.74 13.67 8.12
C VAL A 120 5.72 14.28 7.16
N CYS A 121 5.77 13.84 5.91
CA CYS A 121 4.71 14.07 4.92
C CYS A 121 3.68 12.94 5.03
N LYS A 122 2.51 13.20 5.60
CA LYS A 122 1.47 12.20 5.81
C LYS A 122 0.45 12.19 4.68
N THR A 123 0.01 11.02 4.23
CA THR A 123 -1.18 10.92 3.37
C THR A 123 -2.45 10.64 4.15
N ILE A 124 -3.57 11.01 3.56
CA ILE A 124 -4.90 10.50 3.92
C ILE A 124 -5.31 9.41 2.92
N PHE A 125 -6.09 8.42 3.34
CA PHE A 125 -6.64 7.44 2.42
C PHE A 125 -7.86 8.00 1.69
N LEU A 126 -8.15 7.44 0.51
CA LEU A 126 -9.22 7.90 -0.37
C LEU A 126 -10.60 7.87 0.31
N ASP A 127 -10.84 6.90 1.18
CA ASP A 127 -12.07 6.77 1.99
C ASP A 127 -12.28 7.89 3.00
N HIS A 128 -11.27 8.73 3.24
CA HIS A 128 -11.34 9.91 4.11
C HIS A 128 -11.23 11.23 3.33
N LEU A 129 -11.33 11.19 2.00
CA LEU A 129 -11.19 12.37 1.15
C LEU A 129 -12.26 13.42 1.45
N ASP A 130 -13.51 13.01 1.55
CA ASP A 130 -14.65 13.91 1.78
C ASP A 130 -14.54 14.63 3.12
N GLU A 131 -14.22 13.89 4.18
CA GLU A 131 -14.02 14.47 5.50
C GLU A 131 -12.83 15.43 5.53
N ALA A 132 -11.73 15.09 4.84
CA ALA A 132 -10.57 15.96 4.77
C ALA A 132 -10.90 17.28 4.06
N ILE A 133 -11.57 17.23 2.91
CA ILE A 133 -12.02 18.43 2.19
C ILE A 133 -13.01 19.23 3.04
N GLY A 134 -14.00 18.57 3.65
CA GLY A 134 -15.00 19.21 4.50
C GLY A 134 -14.39 19.88 5.75
N CYS A 135 -13.27 19.38 6.24
CA CYS A 135 -12.49 20.00 7.33
C CYS A 135 -11.54 21.11 6.85
N GLY A 136 -11.49 21.40 5.55
CA GLY A 136 -10.58 22.39 4.98
C GLY A 136 -9.11 21.95 4.94
N MET A 137 -8.84 20.63 4.95
CA MET A 137 -7.48 20.12 4.77
C MET A 137 -7.06 20.25 3.30
N SER A 138 -5.84 20.70 3.08
CA SER A 138 -5.20 20.80 1.76
C SER A 138 -3.76 20.29 1.82
N SER A 139 -3.13 20.11 0.68
CA SER A 139 -1.70 19.80 0.60
C SER A 139 -0.88 20.90 1.30
N GLY A 140 -0.08 20.50 2.29
CA GLY A 140 0.68 21.39 3.17
C GLY A 140 0.00 21.69 4.50
N PHE A 141 -1.24 21.24 4.74
CA PHE A 141 -1.92 21.42 6.02
C PHE A 141 -1.14 20.77 7.17
N GLY A 142 -0.73 21.56 8.16
CA GLY A 142 0.11 21.10 9.28
C GLY A 142 1.21 22.11 9.61
N ASP A 143 2.41 21.63 9.90
CA ASP A 143 3.60 22.47 10.10
C ASP A 143 4.86 21.83 9.51
N ASP A 144 6.03 22.41 9.82
CA ASP A 144 7.33 21.96 9.34
C ASP A 144 7.72 20.52 9.72
N HIS A 145 7.10 19.92 10.73
CA HIS A 145 7.44 18.58 11.22
C HIS A 145 6.42 17.52 10.82
N LEU A 146 5.14 17.87 10.74
CA LEU A 146 4.08 16.97 10.31
C LEU A 146 3.03 17.75 9.51
N TRP A 147 2.89 17.40 8.23
CA TRP A 147 1.90 17.99 7.31
C TRP A 147 1.24 16.93 6.44
N ILE A 148 0.05 17.25 5.92
CA ILE A 148 -0.66 16.44 4.94
C ILE A 148 -0.07 16.71 3.55
N GLY A 149 0.42 15.67 2.89
CA GLY A 149 0.94 15.74 1.53
C GLY A 149 -0.16 15.67 0.48
N GLY A 150 -1.05 14.69 0.62
CA GLY A 150 -2.07 14.39 -0.37
C GLY A 150 -2.86 13.13 -0.01
N VAL A 151 -3.64 12.67 -0.97
CA VAL A 151 -4.54 11.51 -0.87
C VAL A 151 -3.85 10.31 -1.49
N LYS A 152 -3.76 9.21 -0.74
CA LYS A 152 -3.25 7.93 -1.22
C LYS A 152 -4.38 7.14 -1.88
N ILE A 153 -4.15 6.75 -3.13
CA ILE A 153 -5.06 5.97 -3.96
C ILE A 153 -4.32 4.69 -4.41
N PHE A 154 -5.04 3.58 -4.58
CA PHE A 154 -4.51 2.32 -5.10
C PHE A 154 -5.24 1.97 -6.40
N THR A 155 -4.49 1.63 -7.46
CA THR A 155 -5.08 1.25 -8.74
C THR A 155 -4.96 -0.24 -9.05
N ASP A 156 -3.95 -0.90 -8.50
CA ASP A 156 -3.73 -2.33 -8.62
C ASP A 156 -3.11 -2.91 -7.34
N GLY A 157 -2.79 -4.21 -7.40
CA GLY A 157 -2.10 -4.91 -6.33
C GLY A 157 -0.59 -5.05 -6.55
N ALA A 158 -0.04 -6.21 -6.23
CA ALA A 158 1.41 -6.42 -6.21
C ALA A 158 1.87 -7.58 -7.09
N LEU A 159 3.15 -7.58 -7.44
CA LEU A 159 3.79 -8.65 -8.21
C LEU A 159 3.73 -10.01 -7.50
N GLY A 160 4.08 -10.07 -6.22
CA GLY A 160 4.13 -11.32 -5.44
C GLY A 160 2.85 -12.16 -5.52
N PRO A 161 1.67 -11.61 -5.19
CA PRO A 161 0.38 -12.29 -5.36
C PRO A 161 -0.14 -12.30 -6.81
N GLN A 162 0.59 -11.73 -7.78
CA GLN A 162 0.19 -11.60 -9.20
C GLN A 162 -1.10 -10.80 -9.39
N THR A 163 -1.26 -9.72 -8.63
CA THR A 163 -2.44 -8.82 -8.68
C THR A 163 -2.13 -7.44 -9.24
N ALA A 164 -0.86 -7.12 -9.52
CA ALA A 164 -0.51 -5.92 -10.28
C ALA A 164 -1.14 -5.98 -11.69
N TRP A 165 -1.72 -4.88 -12.17
CA TRP A 165 -2.59 -4.87 -13.35
C TRP A 165 -1.80 -4.62 -14.63
N MET A 166 -1.86 -5.61 -15.53
CA MET A 166 -0.93 -5.79 -16.65
C MET A 166 -1.60 -5.57 -18.01
N LEU A 167 -0.82 -5.15 -19.01
CA LEU A 167 -1.26 -5.07 -20.42
C LEU A 167 -1.35 -6.46 -21.07
N SER A 168 -0.51 -7.39 -20.62
CA SER A 168 -0.45 -8.77 -21.11
C SER A 168 -0.44 -9.76 -19.95
N PRO A 169 -0.91 -11.00 -20.14
CA PRO A 169 -0.97 -11.98 -19.06
C PRO A 169 0.40 -12.28 -18.43
N TYR A 170 0.36 -12.78 -17.19
CA TYR A 170 1.53 -13.31 -16.48
C TYR A 170 2.11 -14.54 -17.22
N GLU A 171 3.42 -14.77 -17.14
CA GLU A 171 4.18 -15.72 -17.99
C GLU A 171 3.61 -17.15 -17.97
N ASN A 172 3.08 -17.59 -16.83
CA ASN A 172 2.58 -18.96 -16.63
C ASN A 172 1.07 -19.03 -16.37
N ASP A 173 0.36 -17.92 -16.59
CA ASP A 173 -1.10 -17.84 -16.43
C ASP A 173 -1.66 -16.95 -17.54
N THR A 174 -2.14 -17.59 -18.62
CA THR A 174 -2.60 -16.91 -19.82
C THR A 174 -3.89 -16.13 -19.64
N ALA A 175 -4.59 -16.31 -18.52
CA ALA A 175 -5.84 -15.62 -18.22
C ALA A 175 -5.66 -14.48 -17.19
N ASN A 176 -4.65 -14.60 -16.33
CA ASN A 176 -4.40 -13.60 -15.30
C ASN A 176 -3.67 -12.37 -15.87
N ILE A 177 -4.32 -11.21 -15.81
CA ILE A 177 -3.73 -9.89 -16.11
C ILE A 177 -3.65 -9.00 -14.86
N GLY A 178 -3.76 -9.59 -13.67
CA GLY A 178 -3.88 -8.88 -12.41
C GLY A 178 -5.29 -8.36 -12.15
N MET A 179 -5.40 -7.46 -11.17
CA MET A 179 -6.68 -7.01 -10.64
C MET A 179 -6.70 -5.48 -10.52
N PRO A 180 -7.57 -4.78 -11.25
CA PRO A 180 -7.82 -3.38 -11.00
C PRO A 180 -8.53 -3.23 -9.64
N LEU A 181 -8.06 -2.30 -8.82
CA LEU A 181 -8.69 -1.94 -7.54
C LEU A 181 -9.60 -0.72 -7.66
N ILE A 182 -9.52 0.00 -8.77
CA ILE A 182 -10.35 1.16 -9.09
C ILE A 182 -10.52 1.22 -10.62
N GLU A 183 -11.74 1.54 -11.05
CA GLU A 183 -12.02 1.75 -12.47
C GLU A 183 -11.46 3.10 -12.94
N PRO A 184 -11.09 3.25 -14.24
CA PRO A 184 -10.51 4.48 -14.77
C PRO A 184 -11.35 5.74 -14.49
N GLU A 185 -12.67 5.66 -14.65
CA GLU A 185 -13.59 6.77 -14.42
C GLU A 185 -13.63 7.15 -12.93
N ALA A 186 -13.62 6.16 -12.04
CA ALA A 186 -13.58 6.39 -10.60
C ALA A 186 -12.23 6.98 -10.13
N LEU A 187 -11.13 6.62 -10.79
CA LEU A 187 -9.83 7.25 -10.56
C LEU A 187 -9.82 8.72 -11.00
N GLU A 188 -10.34 9.02 -12.20
CA GLU A 188 -10.45 10.40 -12.69
C GLU A 188 -11.33 11.24 -11.76
N GLU A 189 -12.48 10.71 -11.33
CA GLU A 189 -13.37 11.38 -10.37
C GLU A 189 -12.65 11.65 -9.04
N ALA A 190 -12.01 10.63 -8.46
CA ALA A 190 -11.29 10.74 -7.19
C ALA A 190 -10.15 11.77 -7.26
N MET A 191 -9.34 11.74 -8.32
CA MET A 191 -8.22 12.67 -8.51
C MET A 191 -8.70 14.10 -8.78
N THR A 192 -9.75 14.27 -9.58
CA THR A 192 -10.37 15.58 -9.85
C THR A 192 -10.98 16.18 -8.58
N LYS A 193 -11.65 15.36 -7.77
CA LYS A 193 -12.20 15.77 -6.48
C LYS A 193 -11.11 16.19 -5.50
N ALA A 194 -10.04 15.41 -5.39
CA ALA A 194 -8.88 15.76 -4.57
C ALA A 194 -8.24 17.07 -5.03
N ALA A 195 -8.05 17.26 -6.35
CA ALA A 195 -7.47 18.48 -6.89
C ALA A 195 -8.33 19.72 -6.64
N THR A 196 -9.65 19.62 -6.83
CA THR A 196 -10.61 20.68 -6.47
C THR A 196 -10.55 21.02 -4.97
N GLY A 197 -10.32 20.03 -4.12
CA GLY A 197 -10.07 20.19 -2.69
C GLY A 197 -8.65 20.65 -2.33
N HIS A 198 -7.82 21.00 -3.31
CA HIS A 198 -6.41 21.37 -3.16
C HIS A 198 -5.53 20.30 -2.49
N LEU A 199 -5.83 19.03 -2.75
CA LEU A 199 -5.07 17.87 -2.30
C LEU A 199 -4.44 17.14 -3.49
N ALA A 200 -3.11 17.01 -3.48
CA ALA A 200 -2.39 16.19 -4.45
C ALA A 200 -2.76 14.70 -4.31
N SER A 201 -2.61 13.93 -5.38
CA SER A 201 -2.87 12.48 -5.40
C SER A 201 -1.57 11.69 -5.46
N PHE A 202 -1.40 10.75 -4.54
CA PHE A 202 -0.27 9.84 -4.45
C PHE A 202 -0.78 8.45 -4.82
N VAL A 203 -0.54 8.01 -6.05
CA VAL A 203 -1.27 6.88 -6.64
C VAL A 203 -0.35 5.68 -6.75
N HIS A 204 -0.67 4.59 -6.06
CA HIS A 204 0.01 3.31 -6.24
C HIS A 204 -0.32 2.73 -7.61
N ALA A 205 0.72 2.40 -8.39
CA ALA A 205 0.62 1.65 -9.63
C ALA A 205 1.88 0.78 -9.84
N MET A 206 1.73 -0.54 -9.83
CA MET A 206 2.84 -1.47 -10.07
C MET A 206 2.90 -2.00 -11.49
N GLY A 207 1.78 -2.45 -12.04
CA GLY A 207 1.70 -3.02 -13.39
C GLY A 207 1.72 -1.97 -14.49
N ASP A 208 2.13 -2.36 -15.70
CA ASP A 208 2.24 -1.46 -16.86
C ASP A 208 0.88 -0.85 -17.27
N ARG A 209 -0.21 -1.61 -17.18
CA ARG A 209 -1.57 -1.11 -17.45
C ARG A 209 -2.04 -0.12 -16.39
N ALA A 210 -1.75 -0.40 -15.11
CA ALA A 210 -2.03 0.53 -14.02
C ALA A 210 -1.26 1.85 -14.22
N ASN A 211 0.03 1.78 -14.54
CA ASN A 211 0.85 2.96 -14.83
C ASN A 211 0.31 3.77 -16.02
N ARG A 212 -0.08 3.11 -17.12
CA ARG A 212 -0.71 3.77 -18.27
C ARG A 212 -1.97 4.53 -17.88
N MET A 213 -2.89 3.89 -17.16
CA MET A 213 -4.12 4.52 -16.69
C MET A 213 -3.83 5.76 -15.83
N VAL A 214 -2.91 5.66 -14.87
CA VAL A 214 -2.56 6.80 -14.00
C VAL A 214 -1.96 7.95 -14.81
N LEU A 215 -1.08 7.66 -15.77
CA LEU A 215 -0.49 8.67 -16.64
C LEU A 215 -1.53 9.36 -17.53
N ASP A 216 -2.54 8.62 -18.00
CA ASP A 216 -3.65 9.16 -18.80
C ASP A 216 -4.49 10.15 -17.96
N VAL A 217 -4.89 9.74 -16.75
CA VAL A 217 -5.66 10.58 -15.82
C VAL A 217 -4.85 11.80 -15.40
N MET A 218 -3.56 11.65 -15.07
CA MET A 218 -2.71 12.77 -14.71
C MET A 218 -2.56 13.79 -15.86
N ALA A 219 -2.43 13.32 -17.11
CA ALA A 219 -2.35 14.22 -18.26
C ALA A 219 -3.65 15.01 -18.46
N ALA A 220 -4.81 14.35 -18.31
CA ALA A 220 -6.11 15.02 -18.37
C ALA A 220 -6.30 16.03 -17.24
N LEU A 221 -5.89 15.68 -16.01
CA LEU A 221 -6.00 16.56 -14.85
C LEU A 221 -5.12 17.80 -14.98
N ARG A 222 -3.89 17.66 -15.48
CA ARG A 222 -2.97 18.81 -15.71
C ARG A 222 -3.57 19.85 -16.65
N GLN A 223 -4.25 19.42 -17.72
CA GLN A 223 -4.90 20.35 -18.64
C GLN A 223 -5.98 21.19 -17.94
N ARG A 224 -6.68 20.61 -16.95
CA ARG A 224 -7.67 21.32 -16.13
C ARG A 224 -6.99 22.26 -15.14
N GLU A 225 -5.99 21.78 -14.39
CA GLU A 225 -5.29 22.59 -13.38
C GLU A 225 -4.57 23.81 -13.98
N ALA A 226 -3.96 23.66 -15.16
CA ALA A 226 -3.27 24.74 -15.85
C ALA A 226 -4.20 25.89 -16.25
N ALA A 227 -5.51 25.64 -16.38
CA ALA A 227 -6.51 26.68 -16.62
C ALA A 227 -6.89 27.46 -15.35
N GLU A 228 -6.64 26.90 -14.16
CA GLU A 228 -7.14 27.41 -12.88
C GLU A 228 -6.03 28.00 -11.98
N SER A 229 -4.80 27.48 -12.06
CA SER A 229 -3.69 27.86 -11.18
C SER A 229 -2.35 27.88 -11.90
N SER A 230 -1.47 28.80 -11.49
CA SER A 230 -0.06 28.85 -11.94
C SER A 230 0.86 27.91 -11.16
N ARG A 231 0.35 27.25 -10.12
CA ARG A 231 1.07 26.28 -9.29
C ARG A 231 0.30 24.95 -9.30
N PRO A 232 0.70 23.98 -10.12
CA PRO A 232 0.04 22.68 -10.17
C PRO A 232 0.27 21.91 -8.87
N LEU A 233 -0.67 21.02 -8.53
CA LEU A 233 -0.49 20.10 -7.42
C LEU A 233 0.57 19.05 -7.79
N ARG A 234 1.32 18.60 -6.78
CA ARG A 234 2.41 17.65 -6.97
C ARG A 234 1.89 16.21 -6.92
N HIS A 235 1.09 15.83 -7.92
CA HIS A 235 0.65 14.46 -8.10
C HIS A 235 1.85 13.53 -8.33
N ARG A 236 1.76 12.29 -7.86
CA ARG A 236 2.84 11.32 -7.99
C ARG A 236 2.35 9.89 -8.13
N ILE A 237 3.13 9.09 -8.83
CA ILE A 237 2.93 7.66 -8.98
C ILE A 237 3.90 6.94 -8.04
N GLU A 238 3.38 6.08 -7.17
CA GLU A 238 4.17 5.24 -6.29
C GLU A 238 4.52 3.93 -7.00
N HIS A 239 5.73 3.45 -6.74
CA HIS A 239 6.33 2.25 -7.30
C HIS A 239 6.84 2.43 -8.73
N VAL A 240 5.93 2.54 -9.71
CA VAL A 240 6.29 2.52 -11.14
C VAL A 240 7.17 1.30 -11.44
N GLN A 241 6.77 0.14 -10.92
CA GLN A 241 7.65 -1.05 -10.88
C GLN A 241 7.81 -1.71 -12.25
N LEU A 242 6.72 -1.80 -13.02
CA LEU A 242 6.73 -2.16 -14.43
C LEU A 242 6.06 -1.06 -15.24
N ILE A 243 6.76 -0.59 -16.28
CA ILE A 243 6.24 0.40 -17.22
C ILE A 243 6.46 -0.08 -18.65
N ASP A 244 5.43 0.08 -19.48
CA ASP A 244 5.52 -0.23 -20.90
C ASP A 244 6.48 0.74 -21.60
N GLY A 245 7.26 0.22 -22.57
CA GLY A 245 8.25 1.02 -23.29
C GLY A 245 7.67 2.26 -23.98
N GLN A 246 6.40 2.23 -24.38
CA GLN A 246 5.71 3.38 -24.99
C GLN A 246 5.36 4.46 -23.97
N ASP A 247 5.26 4.12 -22.68
CA ASP A 247 4.91 5.06 -21.62
C ASP A 247 6.13 5.67 -20.92
N ILE A 248 7.33 5.08 -21.05
CA ILE A 248 8.57 5.61 -20.47
C ILE A 248 8.80 7.11 -20.79
N PRO A 249 8.66 7.59 -22.04
CA PRO A 249 8.86 9.00 -22.36
C PRO A 249 7.91 9.94 -21.62
N ARG A 250 6.75 9.46 -21.17
CA ARG A 250 5.75 10.26 -20.44
C ARG A 250 6.20 10.62 -19.03
N LEU A 251 7.12 9.84 -18.45
CA LEU A 251 7.74 10.15 -17.15
C LEU A 251 8.74 11.33 -17.21
N ALA A 252 9.12 11.78 -18.40
CA ALA A 252 9.99 12.94 -18.57
C ALA A 252 9.25 14.28 -18.41
N ASP A 253 7.92 14.26 -18.34
CA ASP A 253 7.11 15.42 -18.00
C ASP A 253 7.46 15.88 -16.56
N PRO A 254 7.92 17.13 -16.35
CA PRO A 254 8.36 17.61 -15.04
C PRO A 254 7.25 17.63 -13.98
N ASP A 255 5.99 17.56 -14.40
CA ASP A 255 4.83 17.52 -13.52
C ASP A 255 4.38 16.08 -13.20
N VAL A 256 5.10 15.06 -13.68
CA VAL A 256 4.96 13.66 -13.27
C VAL A 256 6.06 13.29 -12.30
N ILE A 257 5.69 12.94 -11.07
CA ILE A 257 6.65 12.49 -10.04
C ILE A 257 6.57 10.97 -9.90
N ALA A 258 7.65 10.26 -10.23
CA ALA A 258 7.81 8.84 -9.96
C ALA A 258 8.49 8.62 -8.60
N SER A 259 7.76 8.05 -7.64
CA SER A 259 8.23 7.69 -6.30
C SER A 259 8.60 6.20 -6.26
N MET A 260 9.85 5.89 -6.59
CA MET A 260 10.34 4.53 -6.83
C MET A 260 11.06 3.94 -5.60
N GLN A 261 11.08 2.60 -5.49
CA GLN A 261 11.80 1.86 -4.45
C GLN A 261 12.88 0.97 -5.08
N PRO A 262 14.12 1.48 -5.26
CA PRO A 262 15.18 0.75 -5.95
C PRO A 262 15.49 -0.64 -5.38
N ILE A 263 15.22 -0.87 -4.10
CA ILE A 263 15.41 -2.18 -3.46
C ILE A 263 14.60 -3.29 -4.15
N HIS A 264 13.43 -2.98 -4.74
CA HIS A 264 12.60 -3.96 -5.45
C HIS A 264 13.32 -4.57 -6.65
N ALA A 265 14.21 -3.81 -7.33
CA ALA A 265 15.01 -4.35 -8.44
C ALA A 265 15.88 -5.54 -8.01
N THR A 266 16.31 -5.55 -6.75
CA THR A 266 17.11 -6.66 -6.19
C THR A 266 16.29 -7.68 -5.44
N SER A 267 15.28 -7.27 -4.66
CA SER A 267 14.50 -8.19 -3.84
C SER A 267 13.52 -9.03 -4.66
N ASP A 268 13.03 -8.49 -5.76
CA ASP A 268 11.96 -9.10 -6.54
C ASP A 268 12.51 -9.70 -7.85
N LYS A 269 13.82 -9.66 -8.08
CA LYS A 269 14.45 -10.11 -9.35
C LYS A 269 13.95 -11.49 -9.78
N ASP A 270 14.04 -12.48 -8.89
CA ASP A 270 13.65 -13.86 -9.22
C ASP A 270 12.14 -14.00 -9.43
N ILE A 271 11.35 -13.16 -8.74
CA ILE A 271 9.89 -13.13 -8.86
C ILE A 271 9.48 -12.49 -10.19
N VAL A 272 10.16 -11.42 -10.61
CA VAL A 272 9.99 -10.78 -11.93
C VAL A 272 10.26 -11.79 -13.05
N ASP A 273 11.43 -12.43 -13.02
CA ASP A 273 11.82 -13.43 -14.03
C ASP A 273 10.80 -14.58 -14.12
N ARG A 274 10.22 -14.99 -12.97
CA ARG A 274 9.25 -16.08 -12.89
C ARG A 274 7.84 -15.71 -13.35
N PHE A 275 7.35 -14.52 -12.99
CA PHE A 275 5.93 -14.16 -13.14
C PHE A 275 5.69 -13.17 -14.28
N TRP A 276 6.58 -12.20 -14.51
CA TRP A 276 6.52 -11.32 -15.68
C TRP A 276 7.29 -11.88 -16.87
N GLY A 277 8.31 -12.70 -16.64
CA GLY A 277 9.07 -13.34 -17.71
C GLY A 277 10.16 -12.43 -18.30
N PRO A 278 11.07 -13.01 -19.10
CA PRO A 278 12.31 -12.36 -19.53
C PRO A 278 12.09 -11.17 -20.47
N ALA A 279 10.95 -11.09 -21.17
CA ALA A 279 10.63 -9.96 -22.03
C ALA A 279 10.27 -8.67 -21.25
N ARG A 280 9.97 -8.80 -19.95
CA ARG A 280 9.55 -7.72 -19.05
C ARG A 280 10.50 -7.57 -17.85
N ALA A 281 11.54 -8.41 -17.78
CA ALA A 281 12.65 -8.24 -16.86
C ALA A 281 13.66 -7.23 -17.46
N PRO A 282 14.17 -6.27 -16.67
CA PRO A 282 15.17 -5.30 -17.13
C PRO A 282 16.52 -5.95 -17.46
#